data_AF-A0A0N5AJK5-F1
#
_entry.id   AF-A0A0N5AJK5-F1
#
_cell.length_a   1.000
_cell.length_b   1.000
_cell.length_c   1.000
_cell.angle_alpha   90.00
_cell.angle_beta   90.00
_cell.angle_gamma   90.00
#
_symmetry.space_group_name_H-M   'P 1'
#
loop_
_entity.id
_entity.type
_entity.pdbx_description
1 polymer ?
#
loop_
_entity_poly.entity_id
_entity_poly.type
_entity_poly.pdbx_seq_one_letter_code
_entity_poly.pdbx_strand_id
1 'polypeptide(L)'
;MKFPLIKRSTLNCSYGWVGPADVVSRIRPIRLKRLYDETEAESQYRRYFEQLNQWNHQFWKQHNLLYEQKKADYLSSRNIKALPRIKRDSDEMSEFYNQFLSERYSSLTDYNSSDLQ
;
A
#
# COMPACT_ATOMS: atom_id res chain seq x y z
N MET A 1 -7.92 26.85 -42.73
CA MET A 1 -7.00 25.86 -42.12
C MET A 1 -7.84 24.80 -41.43
N LYS A 2 -7.82 23.55 -41.90
CA LYS A 2 -8.51 22.43 -41.25
C LYS A 2 -7.59 21.93 -40.13
N PHE A 3 -7.95 22.18 -38.88
CA PHE A 3 -7.26 21.55 -37.75
C PHE A 3 -7.49 20.04 -37.84
N PRO A 4 -6.46 19.19 -37.66
CA PRO A 4 -6.67 17.77 -37.61
C PRO A 4 -7.63 17.46 -36.46
N LEU A 5 -8.62 16.61 -36.73
CA LEU A 5 -9.46 16.05 -35.68
C LEU A 5 -8.53 15.25 -34.77
N ILE A 6 -8.14 15.86 -33.65
CA ILE A 6 -7.56 15.15 -32.53
C ILE A 6 -8.61 14.10 -32.20
N LYS A 7 -8.32 12.83 -32.54
CA LYS A 7 -9.04 11.71 -31.96
C LYS A 7 -8.81 11.91 -30.47
N ARG A 8 -9.80 12.47 -29.77
CA ARG A 8 -9.91 12.32 -28.33
C ARG A 8 -9.93 10.81 -28.17
N SER A 9 -8.78 10.22 -27.86
CA SER A 9 -8.78 8.92 -27.21
C SER A 9 -9.59 9.18 -25.96
N THR A 10 -10.88 8.87 -26.05
CA THR A 10 -11.59 8.48 -24.87
C THR A 10 -10.74 7.32 -24.38
N LEU A 11 -9.87 7.58 -23.41
CA LEU A 11 -9.38 6.54 -22.52
C LEU A 11 -10.67 5.93 -22.00
N ASN A 12 -11.17 4.93 -22.72
CA ASN A 12 -12.39 4.24 -22.37
C ASN A 12 -12.00 3.56 -21.07
N CYS A 13 -12.38 4.19 -19.97
CA CYS A 13 -12.21 3.75 -18.60
C CYS A 13 -13.08 2.50 -18.39
N SER A 14 -12.77 1.45 -19.14
CA SER A 14 -13.44 0.15 -19.10
C SER A 14 -12.48 -0.83 -18.43
N TYR A 15 -12.27 -0.50 -17.16
CA TYR A 15 -11.90 -1.32 -16.02
C TYR A 15 -10.59 -2.11 -16.11
N GLY A 16 -9.52 -1.51 -15.59
CA GLY A 16 -8.44 -2.30 -14.99
C GLY A 16 -9.02 -3.24 -13.93
N TRP A 17 -8.44 -4.44 -13.82
CA TRP A 17 -8.89 -5.44 -12.85
C TRP A 17 -8.40 -5.07 -11.45
N VAL A 18 -9.29 -5.11 -10.47
CA VAL A 18 -8.97 -4.94 -9.05
C VAL A 18 -9.31 -6.22 -8.31
N GLY A 19 -8.30 -6.88 -7.77
CA GLY A 19 -8.46 -8.12 -7.03
C GLY A 19 -8.93 -7.94 -5.59
N PRO A 20 -9.19 -9.06 -4.88
CA PRO A 20 -9.43 -9.03 -3.44
C PRO A 20 -8.19 -8.49 -2.70
N ALA A 21 -8.40 -7.97 -1.49
CA ALA A 21 -7.30 -7.49 -0.66
C ALA A 21 -6.34 -8.64 -0.31
N ASP A 22 -5.05 -8.37 -0.37
CA ASP A 22 -4.03 -9.31 0.09
C ASP A 22 -4.14 -9.54 1.60
N VAL A 23 -3.97 -10.78 2.06
CA VAL A 23 -4.13 -11.13 3.47
C VAL A 23 -3.07 -10.51 4.38
N VAL A 24 -1.88 -10.20 3.84
CA VAL A 24 -0.76 -9.64 4.62
C VAL A 24 -0.65 -8.14 4.41
N SER A 25 -0.53 -7.68 3.17
CA SER A 25 -0.35 -6.24 2.89
C SER A 25 -1.65 -5.45 3.05
N ARG A 26 -2.82 -6.12 3.01
CA ARG A 26 -4.17 -5.51 3.03
C ARG A 26 -4.47 -4.60 1.84
N ILE A 27 -3.57 -4.56 0.84
CA ILE A 27 -3.72 -3.77 -0.39
C ILE A 27 -4.37 -4.62 -1.48
N ARG A 28 -5.22 -4.00 -2.29
CA ARG A 28 -5.83 -4.65 -3.46
C ARG A 28 -4.87 -4.61 -4.66
N PRO A 29 -4.60 -5.73 -5.32
CA PRO A 29 -3.80 -5.73 -6.54
C PRO A 29 -4.60 -5.09 -7.67
N ILE A 30 -3.96 -4.19 -8.41
CA ILE A 30 -4.52 -3.49 -9.56
C ILE A 30 -3.75 -3.95 -10.79
N ARG A 31 -4.47 -4.33 -11.86
CA ARG A 31 -3.89 -4.66 -13.16
C ARG A 31 -4.55 -3.84 -14.25
N LEU A 32 -3.74 -3.05 -14.95
CA LEU A 32 -4.20 -2.33 -16.12
C LEU A 32 -4.39 -3.31 -17.28
N LYS A 33 -5.41 -3.06 -18.11
CA LYS A 33 -5.67 -3.85 -19.30
C LYS A 33 -4.52 -3.65 -20.30
N ARG A 34 -4.06 -4.75 -20.91
CA ARG A 34 -3.15 -4.67 -22.05
C ARG A 34 -3.96 -4.49 -23.34
N LEU A 35 -3.71 -3.41 -24.09
CA LEU A 35 -4.30 -3.19 -25.41
C LEU A 35 -3.42 -3.83 -26.49
N TYR A 36 -4.01 -4.18 -27.63
CA TYR A 36 -3.28 -4.78 -28.75
C TYR A 36 -2.46 -3.73 -29.52
N ASP A 37 -3.02 -2.53 -29.68
CA ASP A 37 -2.39 -1.38 -30.36
C ASP A 37 -1.90 -0.32 -29.34
N GLU A 38 -1.21 -0.74 -28.28
CA GLU A 38 -0.64 0.21 -27.30
C GLU A 38 0.40 1.12 -27.96
N THR A 39 0.25 2.43 -27.75
CA THR A 39 1.33 3.37 -28.04
C THR A 39 2.51 3.12 -27.09
N GLU A 40 3.72 3.55 -27.48
CA GLU A 40 4.90 3.40 -26.63
C GLU A 40 4.70 4.05 -25.25
N ALA A 41 4.11 5.24 -25.22
CA ALA A 41 3.81 5.96 -23.97
C ALA A 41 2.82 5.20 -23.07
N GLU A 42 1.77 4.60 -23.65
CA GLU A 42 0.80 3.79 -22.88
C GLU A 42 1.46 2.53 -22.30
N SER A 43 2.32 1.86 -23.06
CA SER A 43 3.07 0.69 -22.60
C SER A 43 4.06 1.03 -21.49
N GLN A 44 4.76 2.18 -21.60
CA GLN A 44 5.63 2.69 -20.54
C GLN A 44 4.82 3.00 -19.28
N TYR A 45 3.73 3.77 -19.39
CA TYR A 45 2.84 4.08 -18.27
C TYR A 45 2.35 2.82 -17.57
N ARG A 46 1.90 1.81 -18.32
CA ARG A 46 1.43 0.53 -17.77
C ARG A 46 2.51 -0.15 -16.94
N ARG A 47 3.74 -0.23 -17.46
CA ARG A 47 4.88 -0.85 -16.75
C ARG A 47 5.25 -0.09 -15.48
N TYR A 48 5.31 1.25 -15.55
CA TYR A 48 5.59 2.08 -14.37
C TYR A 48 4.51 1.90 -13.30
N PHE A 49 3.24 1.92 -13.70
CA PHE A 49 2.13 1.71 -12.78
C PHE A 49 2.16 0.32 -12.13
N GLU A 50 2.40 -0.74 -12.91
CA GLU A 50 2.54 -2.11 -12.39
C GLU A 50 3.71 -2.22 -11.40
N GLN A 51 4.86 -1.61 -11.70
CA GLN A 51 6.04 -1.58 -10.82
C GLN A 51 5.76 -0.82 -9.53
N LEU A 52 5.14 0.37 -9.62
CA LEU A 52 4.78 1.18 -8.46
C LEU A 52 3.81 0.43 -7.54
N ASN A 53 2.77 -0.19 -8.11
CA ASN A 53 1.81 -0.94 -7.33
C ASN A 53 2.44 -2.19 -6.67
N GLN A 54 3.41 -2.83 -7.35
CA GLN A 54 4.17 -3.94 -6.78
C GLN A 54 5.07 -3.48 -5.63
N TRP A 55 5.77 -2.37 -5.78
CA TRP A 55 6.60 -1.78 -4.74
C TRP A 55 5.76 -1.41 -3.51
N ASN A 56 4.62 -0.74 -3.73
CA ASN A 56 3.67 -0.37 -2.69
C ASN A 56 3.19 -1.61 -1.90
N HIS A 57 2.78 -2.65 -2.62
CA HIS A 57 2.36 -3.93 -2.00
C HIS A 57 3.47 -4.55 -1.15
N GLN A 58 4.71 -4.58 -1.65
CA GLN A 58 5.85 -5.15 -0.94
C GLN A 58 6.19 -4.36 0.33
N PHE A 59 6.19 -3.03 0.26
CA PHE A 59 6.43 -2.16 1.42
C PHE A 59 5.44 -2.48 2.54
N TRP A 60 4.14 -2.47 2.25
CA TRP A 60 3.11 -2.72 3.26
C TRP A 60 3.08 -4.18 3.72
N LYS A 61 3.45 -5.14 2.87
CA LYS A 61 3.63 -6.53 3.28
C LYS A 61 4.70 -6.65 4.36
N GLN A 62 5.87 -6.04 4.14
CA GLN A 62 6.97 -6.06 5.10
C GLN A 62 6.62 -5.30 6.38
N HIS A 63 5.98 -4.13 6.24
CA HIS A 63 5.53 -3.31 7.37
C HIS A 63 4.54 -4.08 8.25
N ASN A 64 3.53 -4.71 7.66
CA ASN A 64 2.51 -5.44 8.42
C ASN A 64 3.07 -6.70 9.08
N LEU A 65 3.98 -7.43 8.42
CA LEU A 65 4.66 -8.58 9.04
C LEU A 65 5.44 -8.15 10.28
N LEU A 66 6.19 -7.06 10.19
CA LEU A 66 6.94 -6.52 11.32
C LEU A 66 5.99 -6.05 12.44
N TYR A 67 4.88 -5.40 12.09
CA TYR A 67 3.87 -4.96 13.05
C TYR A 67 3.32 -6.15 13.86
N GLU A 68 2.89 -7.23 13.20
CA GLU A 68 2.34 -8.41 13.89
C GLU A 68 3.40 -9.10 14.78
N GLN A 69 4.66 -9.15 14.33
CA GLN A 69 5.77 -9.67 15.14
C GLN A 69 6.00 -8.82 16.41
N LYS A 70 6.18 -7.51 16.25
CA LYS A 70 6.40 -6.58 17.37
C LYS A 70 5.23 -6.55 18.34
N LYS A 71 4.01 -6.67 17.82
CA LYS A 71 2.80 -6.77 18.63
C LYS A 71 2.78 -8.05 19.46
N ALA A 72 3.15 -9.20 18.87
CA ALA A 72 3.23 -10.47 19.59
C ALA A 72 4.30 -10.43 20.69
N ASP A 73 5.47 -9.86 20.41
CA ASP A 73 6.56 -9.68 21.38
C ASP A 73 6.13 -8.77 22.54
N TYR A 74 5.49 -7.64 22.22
CA TYR A 74 5.00 -6.69 23.20
C TYR A 74 3.96 -7.32 24.14
N LEU A 75 2.98 -8.04 23.58
CA LEU A 75 1.96 -8.76 24.35
C LEU A 75 2.56 -9.87 25.23
N SER A 76 3.58 -10.59 24.72
CA SER A 76 4.25 -11.66 25.46
C SER A 76 5.04 -11.11 26.66
N SER A 77 5.71 -9.96 26.48
CA SER A 77 6.55 -9.34 27.52
C SER A 77 5.77 -8.90 28.77
N ARG A 78 4.50 -8.47 28.61
CA ARG A 78 3.70 -7.88 29.70
C ARG A 78 2.91 -8.89 30.55
N ASN A 79 3.04 -10.21 30.32
CA ASN A 79 2.43 -11.28 31.15
C ASN A 79 1.01 -10.94 31.65
N ILE A 80 0.14 -10.53 30.72
CA ILE A 80 -1.12 -9.81 30.95
C ILE A 80 -2.14 -10.73 31.69
N LYS A 81 -2.02 -10.90 33.02
CA LYS A 81 -2.91 -11.79 33.81
C LYS A 81 -3.86 -11.11 34.82
N ALA A 82 -3.76 -9.79 35.09
CA ALA A 82 -4.40 -9.23 36.31
C ALA A 82 -5.42 -8.07 36.17
N LEU A 83 -5.81 -7.62 34.96
CA LEU A 83 -6.74 -6.47 34.79
C LEU A 83 -7.80 -6.72 33.67
N PRO A 84 -8.94 -6.02 33.66
CA PRO A 84 -10.01 -6.22 32.68
C PRO A 84 -9.51 -6.03 31.24
N ARG A 85 -9.81 -7.00 30.36
CA ARG A 85 -9.22 -7.16 29.03
C ARG A 85 -9.46 -5.97 28.07
N ILE A 86 -10.54 -5.22 28.27
CA ILE A 86 -11.06 -4.24 27.30
C ILE A 86 -10.40 -2.85 27.43
N LYS A 87 -10.14 -2.38 28.66
CA LYS A 87 -9.52 -1.05 28.88
C LYS A 87 -8.00 -1.07 28.73
N ARG A 88 -7.34 -2.18 29.07
CA ARG A 88 -5.89 -2.36 28.87
C ARG A 88 -5.49 -2.38 27.40
N ASP A 89 -6.27 -3.08 26.57
CA ASP A 89 -5.95 -3.23 25.16
C ASP A 89 -5.90 -1.86 24.46
N SER A 90 -6.76 -0.91 24.82
CA SER A 90 -6.75 0.42 24.19
C SER A 90 -5.51 1.25 24.58
N ASP A 91 -5.25 1.44 25.87
CA ASP A 91 -4.16 2.32 26.32
C ASP A 91 -2.78 1.69 26.08
N GLU A 92 -2.61 0.38 26.32
CA GLU A 92 -1.34 -0.31 26.08
C GLU A 92 -1.05 -0.46 24.58
N MET A 93 -2.06 -0.73 23.73
CA MET A 93 -1.83 -0.72 22.28
C MET A 93 -1.56 0.68 21.76
N SER A 94 -2.04 1.73 22.42
CA SER A 94 -1.72 3.12 22.05
C SER A 94 -0.25 3.46 22.32
N GLU A 95 0.29 3.07 23.47
CA GLU A 95 1.73 3.22 23.77
C GLU A 95 2.60 2.45 22.76
N PHE A 96 2.27 1.18 22.53
CA PHE A 96 2.94 0.34 21.54
C PHE A 96 2.91 0.96 20.15
N TYR A 97 1.74 1.43 19.73
CA TYR A 97 1.54 1.98 18.40
C TYR A 97 2.35 3.27 18.21
N ASN A 98 2.35 4.16 19.19
CA ASN A 98 3.15 5.38 19.16
C ASN A 98 4.65 5.09 19.07
N GLN A 99 5.14 4.11 19.84
CA GLN A 99 6.54 3.68 19.77
C GLN A 99 6.88 3.05 18.41
N PHE A 100 6.03 2.16 17.91
CA PHE A 100 6.25 1.52 16.62
C PHE A 100 6.28 2.53 15.46
N LEU A 101 5.37 3.51 15.48
CA LEU A 101 5.34 4.58 14.49
C LEU A 101 6.55 5.50 14.59
N SER A 102 6.98 5.87 15.81
CA SER A 102 8.13 6.76 15.98
C SER A 102 9.43 6.10 15.50
N GLU A 103 9.64 4.82 15.82
CA GLU A 103 10.78 4.03 15.33
C GLU A 103 10.82 3.93 13.79
N ARG A 104 9.66 3.98 13.14
CA ARG A 104 9.53 3.79 11.68
C ARG A 104 9.20 5.07 10.94
N TYR A 105 9.20 6.21 11.62
CA TYR A 105 8.79 7.50 11.06
C TYR A 105 9.59 7.87 9.81
N SER A 106 10.92 7.68 9.82
CA SER A 106 11.78 7.93 8.64
C SER A 106 11.34 7.08 7.46
N SER A 107 11.20 5.76 7.66
CA SER A 107 10.80 4.84 6.58
C SER A 107 9.41 5.13 6.02
N LEU A 108 8.47 5.59 6.85
CA LEU A 108 7.13 6.00 6.42
C LEU A 108 7.16 7.35 5.68
N THR A 109 8.03 8.26 6.11
CA THR A 109 8.24 9.55 5.44
C THR A 109 8.87 9.32 4.06
N ASP A 110 9.87 8.44 3.98
CA ASP A 110 10.55 8.07 2.74
C ASP A 110 9.58 7.43 1.74
N TYR A 111 8.69 6.56 2.23
CA TYR A 111 7.62 5.97 1.40
C TYR A 111 6.70 7.03 0.77
N ASN A 112 6.36 8.08 1.51
CA ASN A 112 5.49 9.15 1.00
C ASN A 112 6.24 10.16 0.12
N SER A 113 7.56 10.29 0.27
CA SER A 113 8.37 11.26 -0.48
C SER A 113 8.94 10.69 -1.79
N SER A 114 9.08 9.36 -1.89
CA SER A 114 9.57 8.68 -3.10
C SER A 114 8.67 8.81 -4.33
N ASP A 115 7.44 9.29 -4.18
CA ASP A 115 6.47 9.50 -5.29
C ASP A 115 6.60 10.89 -5.96
N LEU A 116 7.54 11.75 -5.54
CA LEU A 116 7.71 13.13 -6.05
C LEU A 116 8.91 13.35 -6.98
N GLN A 117 9.56 12.31 -7.49
CA GLN A 117 10.67 12.41 -8.45
C GLN A 117 10.32 11.79 -9.80
#